data_AF-A0A843GPJ7-F1
#
_entry.id   AF-A0A843GPJ7-F1
#
_cell.length_a   1.000
_cell.length_b   1.000
_cell.length_c   1.000
_cell.angle_alpha   90.00
_cell.angle_beta   90.00
_cell.angle_gamma   90.00
#
_symmetry.space_group_name_H-M   'P 1'
#
loop_
_entity.id
_entity.type
_entity.pdbx_description
1 polymer ?
#
loop_
_entity_poly.entity_id
_entity_poly.type
_entity_poly.pdbx_seq_one_letter_code
_entity_poly.pdbx_strand_id
1 'polypeptide(L)'
;MLLATYIRPFDAKQKIYVLDNKKNTEEIVLTDLGNYAKTIMELTLEYDVDEIELHGNEDICRNVKEEVLREEFAKYNNNELKITLKGAE
;
A
#
# COMPACT_ATOMS: atom_id res chain seq x y z
N MET A 1 -10.04 0.37 -7.97
CA MET A 1 -9.79 1.49 -7.01
C MET A 1 -8.29 1.66 -6.87
N LEU A 2 -7.77 2.78 -6.36
CA LEU A 2 -6.32 2.98 -6.22
C LEU A 2 -5.93 3.23 -4.76
N LEU A 3 -4.92 2.53 -4.25
CA LEU A 3 -4.24 2.92 -3.01
C LEU A 3 -2.98 3.71 -3.32
N ALA A 4 -2.86 4.91 -2.79
CA ALA A 4 -1.64 5.71 -2.86
C ALA A 4 -1.08 5.89 -1.45
N THR A 5 0.22 5.67 -1.27
CA THR A 5 0.77 5.76 0.07
C THR A 5 2.22 6.24 0.10
N TYR A 6 2.56 7.01 1.12
CA TYR A 6 3.87 7.66 1.27
C TYR A 6 4.58 7.11 2.49
N ILE A 7 5.64 6.34 2.26
CA ILE A 7 6.46 5.71 3.30
C ILE A 7 7.52 6.70 3.75
N ARG A 8 7.43 7.11 5.02
CA ARG A 8 8.33 8.03 5.71
C ARG A 8 8.91 7.31 6.94
N PRO A 9 10.15 6.79 6.86
CA PRO A 9 10.67 5.84 7.85
C PRO A 9 10.72 6.37 9.28
N PHE A 10 10.85 7.69 9.43
CA PHE A 10 10.98 8.35 10.73
C PHE A 10 9.64 8.86 11.29
N ASP A 11 8.55 8.76 10.51
CA ASP A 11 7.22 9.13 10.99
C ASP A 11 6.65 7.97 11.83
N ALA A 12 6.20 8.28 13.05
CA ALA A 12 5.60 7.28 13.94
C ALA A 12 4.33 6.63 13.35
N LYS A 13 3.65 7.34 12.45
CA LYS A 13 2.50 6.85 11.69
C LYS A 13 2.65 7.20 10.23
N GLN A 14 2.31 6.24 9.39
CA GLN A 14 2.24 6.34 7.96
C GLN A 14 0.80 6.64 7.54
N LYS A 15 0.64 7.37 6.45
CA LYS A 15 -0.67 7.67 5.87
C LYS A 15 -0.85 6.86 4.59
N ILE A 16 -1.95 6.11 4.52
CA ILE A 16 -2.42 5.42 3.33
C ILE A 16 -3.66 6.16 2.83
N TYR A 17 -3.71 6.46 1.54
CA TYR A 17 -4.83 7.15 0.90
C TYR A 17 -5.58 6.16 0.01
N VAL A 18 -6.88 6.02 0.23
CA VAL A 18 -7.80 5.31 -0.65
C VAL A 18 -8.35 6.32 -1.65
N LEU A 19 -8.10 6.07 -2.93
CA LEU A 19 -8.47 6.96 -4.02
C LEU A 19 -9.50 6.30 -4.94
N ASP A 20 -10.51 7.08 -5.32
CA ASP A 20 -11.47 6.67 -6.35
C ASP A 20 -10.82 6.60 -7.75
N ASN A 21 -11.56 6.11 -8.74
CA ASN A 21 -11.09 6.05 -10.14
C ASN A 21 -10.80 7.44 -10.76
N LYS A 22 -11.25 8.53 -10.12
CA LYS A 22 -10.96 9.92 -10.50
C LYS A 22 -9.83 10.52 -9.66
N LYS A 23 -9.17 9.72 -8.82
CA LYS A 23 -8.09 10.09 -7.89
C LYS A 23 -8.49 11.08 -6.79
N ASN A 24 -9.79 11.16 -6.46
CA ASN A 24 -10.24 11.86 -5.27
C ASN A 24 -9.99 10.98 -4.04
N THR A 25 -9.60 11.60 -2.93
CA THR A 25 -9.45 10.89 -1.65
C THR A 25 -10.82 10.53 -1.11
N GLU A 26 -11.08 9.23 -0.98
CA GLU A 26 -12.25 8.71 -0.25
C GLU A 26 -11.94 8.54 1.23
N GLU A 27 -10.76 8.00 1.55
CA GLU A 27 -10.34 7.76 2.94
C GLU A 27 -8.83 7.95 3.15
N ILE A 28 -8.47 8.32 4.39
CA ILE A 28 -7.09 8.37 4.87
C ILE A 28 -6.96 7.47 6.10
N VAL A 29 -6.16 6.42 5.98
CA VAL A 29 -5.89 5.48 7.08
C VAL A 29 -4.50 5.71 7.64
N LEU A 30 -4.41 5.67 8.97
CA LEU A 30 -3.14 5.81 9.69
C LEU A 30 -2.72 4.45 10.26
N THR A 31 -1.49 4.05 9.96
CA THR A 31 -0.91 2.81 10.49
C THR A 31 0.55 3.02 10.84
N ASP A 32 1.20 2.06 11.50
CA ASP A 32 2.65 2.07 11.72
C ASP A 32 3.37 1.23 10.67
N LEU A 33 4.70 1.30 10.62
CA LEU A 33 5.49 0.52 9.64
C LEU A 33 5.43 -0.99 9.89
N GLY A 34 5.23 -1.43 11.13
CA GLY A 34 5.19 -2.86 11.48
C GLY A 34 3.87 -3.53 11.05
N ASN A 35 2.79 -2.76 10.96
CA ASN A 35 1.47 -3.24 10.51
C ASN A 35 1.14 -2.81 9.07
N TYR A 36 2.07 -2.17 8.38
CA TYR A 36 1.82 -1.47 7.13
C TYR A 36 1.30 -2.39 6.01
N ALA A 37 2.00 -3.49 5.76
CA ALA A 37 1.61 -4.45 4.72
C ALA A 37 0.24 -5.08 5.02
N LYS A 38 -0.02 -5.40 6.29
CA LYS A 38 -1.32 -5.93 6.73
C LYS A 38 -2.44 -4.91 6.50
N THR A 39 -2.23 -3.65 6.87
CA THR A 39 -3.22 -2.58 6.64
C THR A 39 -3.49 -2.38 5.15
N ILE A 40 -2.45 -2.40 4.29
CA ILE A 40 -2.64 -2.34 2.83
C ILE A 40 -3.54 -3.49 2.37
N MET A 41 -3.27 -4.72 2.79
CA MET A 41 -4.08 -5.88 2.41
C MET A 41 -5.54 -5.77 2.89
N GLU A 42 -5.77 -5.33 4.12
CA GLU A 42 -7.13 -5.11 4.63
C GLU A 42 -7.88 -4.09 3.76
N LEU A 43 -7.23 -2.98 3.40
CA LEU A 43 -7.82 -1.95 2.54
C LEU A 43 -8.06 -2.44 1.12
N THR A 44 -7.20 -3.30 0.57
CA THR A 44 -7.43 -3.85 -0.77
C THR A 44 -8.71 -4.65 -0.88
N LEU A 45 -9.09 -5.34 0.19
CA LEU A 45 -10.29 -6.17 0.24
C LEU A 45 -11.53 -5.35 0.54
N GLU A 46 -11.42 -4.37 1.44
CA GLU A 46 -12.53 -3.50 1.81
C GLU A 46 -12.98 -2.63 0.65
N TYR A 47 -12.03 -2.13 -0.15
CA TYR A 47 -12.27 -1.18 -1.23
C TYR A 47 -12.14 -1.76 -2.64
N ASP A 48 -11.95 -3.07 -2.79
CA ASP A 48 -11.75 -3.73 -4.10
C ASP A 48 -10.67 -3.01 -4.94
N VAL A 49 -9.48 -2.90 -4.34
CA VAL A 49 -8.31 -2.22 -4.92
C VAL A 49 -7.49 -3.22 -5.70
N ASP A 50 -7.21 -2.89 -6.95
CA ASP A 50 -6.41 -3.66 -7.89
C ASP A 50 -5.03 -3.02 -8.13
N GLU A 51 -4.86 -1.73 -7.83
CA GLU A 51 -3.61 -0.99 -8.02
C GLU A 51 -3.13 -0.30 -6.73
N ILE A 52 -1.82 -0.42 -6.45
CA ILE A 52 -1.15 0.21 -5.30
C ILE A 52 0.05 1.01 -5.78
N GLU A 53 0.13 2.28 -5.38
CA GLU A 53 1.27 3.17 -5.58
C GLU A 53 2.01 3.39 -4.25
N LEU A 54 3.24 2.86 -4.16
CA LEU A 54 4.15 3.06 -3.03
C LEU A 54 5.13 4.19 -3.33
N HIS A 55 5.05 5.28 -2.57
CA HIS A 55 5.93 6.44 -2.68
C HIS A 55 6.92 6.48 -1.51
N GLY A 56 8.20 6.73 -1.78
CA GLY A 56 9.20 6.84 -0.72
C GLY A 56 10.59 6.36 -1.15
N ASN A 57 11.42 6.02 -0.16
CA ASN A 57 12.72 5.40 -0.42
C ASN A 57 12.53 4.04 -1.12
N GLU A 58 13.24 3.84 -2.23
CA GLU A 58 13.01 2.69 -3.10
C GLU A 58 13.23 1.34 -2.41
N ASP A 59 14.26 1.21 -1.57
CA ASP A 59 14.56 -0.05 -0.89
C ASP A 59 13.47 -0.41 0.13
N ILE A 60 12.95 0.60 0.83
CA ILE A 60 11.86 0.41 1.79
C ILE A 60 10.57 0.07 1.05
N CYS A 61 10.26 0.79 -0.03
CA CYS A 61 9.11 0.48 -0.88
C CYS A 61 9.20 -0.94 -1.47
N ARG A 62 10.40 -1.40 -1.84
CA ARG A 62 10.64 -2.77 -2.33
C ARG A 62 10.36 -3.81 -1.25
N ASN A 63 10.87 -3.60 -0.03
CA ASN A 63 10.60 -4.49 1.10
C ASN A 63 9.10 -4.59 1.41
N VAL A 64 8.40 -3.45 1.46
CA VAL A 64 6.95 -3.42 1.68
C VAL A 64 6.20 -4.15 0.57
N LYS A 65 6.58 -3.94 -0.70
CA LYS A 65 5.99 -4.65 -1.83
C LYS A 65 6.13 -6.17 -1.69
N GLU A 66 7.33 -6.65 -1.34
CA GLU A 66 7.57 -8.09 -1.15
C GLU A 66 6.72 -8.66 0.00
N GLU A 67 6.54 -7.89 1.07
CA GLU A 67 5.71 -8.28 2.21
C GLU A 67 4.22 -8.34 1.84
N VAL A 68 3.70 -7.34 1.13
CA VAL A 68 2.31 -7.30 0.65
C VAL A 68 2.03 -8.47 -0.29
N LEU A 69 2.91 -8.74 -1.26
CA LEU A 69 2.73 -9.88 -2.18
C LEU A 69 2.82 -11.23 -1.45
N ARG A 70 3.67 -11.34 -0.43
CA ARG A 70 3.75 -12.55 0.40
C ARG A 70 2.46 -12.79 1.17
N GLU A 71 1.89 -11.73 1.75
CA GLU A 71 0.60 -11.78 2.46
C GLU A 71 -0.55 -12.10 1.50
N GLU A 72 -0.57 -11.50 0.30
CA GLU A 72 -1.54 -11.79 -0.77
C GLU A 72 -1.52 -13.27 -1.15
N PHE A 73 -0.33 -13.80 -1.46
CA PHE A 73 -0.15 -15.19 -1.83
C PHE A 73 -0.54 -16.14 -0.69
N ALA A 74 -0.11 -15.85 0.54
CA ALA A 74 -0.37 -16.70 1.69
C ALA A 74 -1.85 -16.78 2.07
N LYS A 75 -2.60 -15.68 1.94
CA LYS A 75 -4.01 -15.63 2.34
C LYS A 75 -4.98 -15.96 1.20
N TYR A 76 -4.64 -15.60 -0.03
CA TYR A 76 -5.60 -15.61 -1.15
C TYR A 76 -5.13 -16.46 -2.34
N ASN A 77 -3.88 -16.95 -2.32
CA ASN A 77 -3.26 -17.70 -3.42
C ASN A 77 -3.45 -16.99 -4.79
N ASN A 78 -3.41 -15.66 -4.75
CA ASN A 78 -3.65 -14.78 -5.89
C ASN A 78 -2.46 -13.82 -6.05
N ASN A 79 -2.26 -13.28 -7.26
CA ASN A 79 -1.22 -12.29 -7.59
C ASN A 79 -1.81 -11.21 -8.51
N GLU A 80 -3.00 -10.73 -8.18
CA GLU A 80 -3.72 -9.77 -9.02
C GLU A 80 -3.36 -8.33 -8.66
N LEU A 81 -2.78 -8.09 -7.47
CA LEU A 81 -2.38 -6.75 -7.05
C LEU A 81 -1.23 -6.19 -7.89
N LYS A 82 -1.49 -5.07 -8.56
CA LYS A 82 -0.47 -4.33 -9.30
C LYS A 82 0.18 -3.28 -8.40
N ILE A 83 1.39 -3.57 -7.93
CA ILE A 83 2.15 -2.68 -7.04
C ILE A 83 3.25 -1.93 -7.81
N THR A 84 3.11 -0.60 -7.91
CA THR A 84 4.05 0.31 -8.57
C THR A 84 4.87 1.07 -7.52
N LEU A 85 6.19 1.10 -7.70
CA LEU A 85 7.09 1.91 -6.86
C LEU A 85 7.30 3.27 -7.53
N LYS A 86 7.10 4.35 -6.78
CA LYS A 86 7.34 5.73 -7.19
C LYS A 86 8.37 6.32 -6.24
N GLY A 87 9.65 6.01 -6.50
CA GLY A 87 10.77 6.57 -5.76
C GLY A 87 10.78 8.10 -5.86
N ALA A 88 11.10 8.78 -4.76
CA ALA A 88 11.65 10.13 -4.87
C ALA A 88 13.11 9.96 -5.31
N GLU A 89 13.47 10.52 -6.47
CA GLU A 89 14.87 10.68 -6.90
C GLU A 89 15.72 11.39 -5.83
#